data_AF-A0A349N6W9-F1
#
_entry.id   AF-A0A349N6W9-F1
#
_cell.length_a   1.000
_cell.length_b   1.000
_cell.length_c   1.000
_cell.angle_alpha   90.00
_cell.angle_beta   90.00
_cell.angle_gamma   90.00
#
_symmetry.space_group_name_H-M   'P 1'
#
loop_
_entity.id
_entity.type
_entity.pdbx_description
1 polymer ?
#
loop_
_entity_poly.entity_id
_entity_poly.type
_entity_poly.pdbx_seq_one_letter_code
_entity_poly.pdbx_strand_id
1 'polypeptide(L)'
;MPNVVKGSKQERMIVVPHRPGRRLIITLGLAFFVLASTLGGAYFGFTRGFDAQREELNSRRELDAMLQAVSIENEELRRRLALAEREAEVDQLAAQEVSRELNDLQARIAELESDLLYYRKVVSEQTDSTGLMISRFDLTPTAKQNTKRYKLVLRQQDADGDTYLEGHVNVTLAGRQAGQQRRLALREISSEQEEDNIRLRFKYFQNVEGELVVPDGFVPERIEISAIAEAPVAKRVDQTFEWGK
;
A
#
# COMPACT_ATOMS: atom_id res chain seq x y z
N MET A 1 24.81 -89.79 121.44
CA MET A 1 25.43 -88.47 121.70
C MET A 1 25.83 -87.85 120.36
N PRO A 2 25.78 -86.52 120.17
CA PRO A 2 24.59 -85.67 120.03
C PRO A 2 24.45 -85.05 118.62
N ASN A 3 23.27 -84.49 118.39
CA ASN A 3 22.77 -83.80 117.20
C ASN A 3 23.27 -82.34 117.17
N VAL A 4 23.65 -81.76 116.02
CA VAL A 4 23.88 -80.32 115.87
C VAL A 4 23.30 -79.81 114.54
N VAL A 5 22.45 -78.79 114.65
CA VAL A 5 21.57 -78.22 113.63
C VAL A 5 22.24 -77.04 112.91
N LYS A 6 21.99 -76.87 111.60
CA LYS A 6 22.47 -75.77 110.76
C LYS A 6 22.00 -74.39 111.26
N GLY A 7 22.93 -73.45 111.41
CA GLY A 7 22.66 -72.05 111.77
C GLY A 7 22.05 -71.23 110.61
N SER A 8 21.13 -70.32 110.95
CA SER A 8 20.41 -69.44 110.01
C SER A 8 21.18 -68.15 109.67
N LYS A 9 20.84 -67.55 108.52
CA LYS A 9 21.45 -66.33 107.93
C LYS A 9 21.18 -65.10 108.80
N GLN A 10 22.23 -64.37 109.18
CA GLN A 10 22.12 -63.05 109.83
C GLN A 10 22.04 -61.92 108.78
N GLU A 11 20.98 -61.11 108.85
CA GLU A 11 20.88 -59.85 108.11
C GLU A 11 21.47 -58.68 108.90
N ARG A 12 22.31 -57.89 108.22
CA ARG A 12 23.06 -56.77 108.78
C ARG A 12 22.19 -55.51 108.79
N MET A 13 21.60 -55.18 109.93
CA MET A 13 20.87 -53.91 110.08
C MET A 13 21.86 -52.75 110.29
N ILE A 14 21.76 -51.72 109.44
CA ILE A 14 22.52 -50.48 109.56
C ILE A 14 21.58 -49.39 110.08
N VAL A 15 21.93 -48.78 111.21
CA VAL A 15 21.17 -47.66 111.79
C VAL A 15 21.49 -46.40 110.99
N VAL A 16 20.53 -45.92 110.21
CA VAL A 16 20.63 -44.67 109.45
C VAL A 16 19.95 -43.55 110.24
N PRO A 17 20.63 -42.42 110.53
CA PRO A 17 20.01 -41.31 111.25
C PRO A 17 18.87 -40.68 110.42
N HIS A 18 17.65 -40.74 110.96
CA HIS A 18 16.44 -40.20 110.35
C HIS A 18 16.34 -38.69 110.60
N ARG A 19 16.81 -37.85 109.65
CA ARG A 19 16.65 -36.38 109.67
C ARG A 19 15.58 -35.94 108.65
N PRO A 20 14.29 -35.83 109.04
CA PRO A 20 13.17 -35.68 108.10
C PRO A 20 13.16 -34.33 107.36
N GLY A 21 13.51 -33.23 108.02
CA GLY A 21 13.44 -31.88 107.43
C GLY A 21 14.42 -31.67 106.26
N ARG A 22 15.64 -32.20 106.34
CA ARG A 22 16.64 -32.07 105.26
C ARG A 22 16.24 -32.85 104.01
N ARG A 23 15.64 -34.03 104.18
CA ARG A 23 15.14 -34.82 103.04
C ARG A 23 14.00 -34.09 102.33
N LEU A 24 13.08 -33.49 103.08
CA LEU A 24 11.93 -32.74 102.56
C LEU A 24 12.36 -31.51 101.74
N ILE A 25 13.34 -30.73 102.24
CA ILE A 25 13.88 -29.57 101.53
C ILE A 25 14.58 -30.00 100.24
N ILE A 26 15.38 -31.08 100.28
CA ILE A 26 16.06 -31.60 99.09
C ILE A 26 15.03 -32.09 98.07
N THR A 27 14.00 -32.84 98.48
CA THR A 27 12.97 -33.32 97.54
C THR A 27 12.14 -32.19 96.95
N LEU A 28 11.83 -31.14 97.72
CA LEU A 28 11.12 -29.96 97.21
C LEU A 28 11.99 -29.15 96.25
N GLY A 29 13.28 -28.98 96.54
CA GLY A 29 14.22 -28.33 95.64
C GLY A 29 14.39 -29.08 94.31
N LEU A 30 14.47 -30.41 94.38
CA LEU A 30 14.52 -31.27 93.19
C LEU A 30 13.23 -31.21 92.38
N ALA A 31 12.07 -31.26 93.05
CA ALA A 31 10.77 -31.12 92.39
C ALA A 31 10.63 -29.75 91.71
N PHE A 32 11.04 -28.67 92.40
CA PHE A 32 11.04 -27.32 91.82
C PHE A 32 11.99 -27.20 90.62
N PHE A 33 13.18 -27.78 90.69
CA PHE A 33 14.14 -27.77 89.59
C PHE A 33 13.63 -28.53 88.36
N VAL A 34 13.01 -29.69 88.56
CA VAL A 34 12.37 -30.45 87.49
C VAL A 34 11.23 -29.64 86.87
N LEU A 35 10.37 -29.04 87.70
CA LEU A 35 9.25 -28.23 87.23
C LEU A 35 9.72 -27.00 86.45
N ALA A 36 10.73 -26.29 86.95
CA ALA A 36 11.32 -25.14 86.27
C ALA A 36 12.00 -25.54 84.95
N SER A 37 12.67 -26.68 84.90
CA SER A 37 13.31 -27.19 83.68
C SER A 37 12.27 -27.60 82.62
N THR A 38 11.19 -28.26 83.02
CA THR A 38 10.09 -28.63 82.11
C THR A 38 9.37 -27.39 81.58
N LEU A 39 9.06 -26.41 82.43
CA LEU A 39 8.41 -25.16 82.02
C LEU A 39 9.32 -24.31 81.13
N GLY A 40 10.61 -24.20 81.47
CA GLY A 40 11.59 -23.47 80.67
C GLY A 40 11.82 -24.12 79.30
N GLY A 41 11.92 -25.44 79.25
CA GLY A 41 12.02 -26.20 78.00
C GLY A 41 10.77 -26.07 77.12
N ALA A 42 9.57 -26.14 77.71
CA ALA A 42 8.31 -25.94 77.00
C ALA A 42 8.18 -24.52 76.45
N TYR A 43 8.54 -23.49 77.24
CA TYR A 43 8.51 -22.10 76.80
C TYR A 43 9.50 -21.84 75.65
N PHE A 44 10.74 -22.32 75.79
CA PHE A 44 11.76 -22.16 74.75
C PHE A 44 11.44 -22.96 73.46
N GLY A 45 10.85 -24.15 73.60
CA GLY A 45 10.38 -24.95 72.47
C GLY A 45 9.19 -24.29 71.76
N PHE A 46 8.26 -23.70 72.50
CA PHE A 46 7.11 -23.00 71.94
C PHE A 46 7.53 -21.74 71.18
N THR A 47 8.44 -20.92 71.72
CA THR A 47 8.92 -19.72 71.03
C THR A 47 9.69 -20.05 69.75
N ARG A 48 10.66 -20.98 69.82
CA ARG A 48 11.43 -21.40 68.63
C ARG A 48 10.58 -22.12 67.58
N GLY A 49 9.63 -22.96 68.00
CA GLY A 49 8.73 -23.65 67.08
C GLY A 49 7.79 -22.70 66.35
N PHE A 50 7.28 -21.68 67.05
CA PHE A 50 6.40 -20.67 66.47
C PHE A 50 7.14 -19.77 65.48
N ASP A 51 8.38 -19.37 65.79
CA ASP A 51 9.22 -18.57 64.89
C ASP A 51 9.58 -19.35 63.62
N ALA A 52 10.00 -20.61 63.74
CA ALA A 52 10.33 -21.47 62.60
C ALA A 52 9.12 -21.74 61.68
N GLN A 53 7.93 -21.96 62.26
CA GLN A 53 6.71 -22.14 61.48
C GLN A 53 6.31 -20.86 60.75
N ARG A 54 6.57 -19.69 61.35
CA ARG A 54 6.23 -18.39 60.75
C ARG A 54 7.17 -18.03 59.60
N GLU A 55 8.46 -18.37 59.73
CA GLU A 55 9.44 -18.22 58.65
C GLU A 55 9.07 -19.09 57.44
N GLU A 56 8.75 -20.37 57.64
CA GLU A 56 8.29 -21.27 56.57
C GLU A 56 7.01 -20.76 55.87
N LEU A 57 6.03 -20.26 56.64
CA LEU A 57 4.81 -19.68 56.07
C LEU A 57 5.10 -18.40 55.27
N ASN A 58 6.07 -17.58 55.71
CA ASN A 58 6.47 -16.38 54.98
C ASN A 58 7.21 -16.74 53.68
N SER A 59 8.13 -17.70 53.72
CA SER A 59 8.83 -18.19 52.52
C SER A 59 7.87 -18.79 51.50
N ARG A 60 6.85 -19.54 51.95
CA ARG A 60 5.80 -20.04 51.05
C ARG A 60 4.98 -18.92 50.42
N ARG A 61 4.59 -17.91 51.20
CA ARG A 61 3.85 -16.75 50.68
C ARG A 61 4.69 -15.97 49.66
N GLU A 62 5.98 -15.81 49.93
CA GLU A 62 6.90 -15.15 49.01
C GLU A 62 7.03 -15.96 47.72
N LEU A 63 7.20 -17.28 47.82
CA LEU A 63 7.27 -18.15 46.66
C LEU A 63 5.96 -18.15 45.84
N ASP A 64 4.81 -18.20 46.50
CA ASP A 64 3.50 -18.10 45.85
C ASP A 64 3.32 -16.74 45.15
N ALA A 65 3.78 -15.64 45.78
CA ALA A 65 3.76 -14.32 45.18
C ALA A 65 4.67 -14.23 43.95
N MET A 66 5.86 -14.84 44.01
CA MET A 66 6.77 -14.94 42.85
C MET A 66 6.16 -15.78 41.73
N LEU A 67 5.54 -16.92 42.05
CA LEU A 67 4.86 -17.77 41.07
C LEU A 67 3.70 -17.02 40.40
N GLN A 68 2.92 -16.27 41.17
CA GLN A 68 1.86 -15.42 40.62
C GLN A 68 2.43 -14.34 39.71
N ALA A 69 3.47 -13.63 40.13
CA ALA A 69 4.11 -12.60 39.30
C ALA A 69 4.64 -13.16 37.97
N VAL A 70 5.36 -14.28 38.02
CA VAL A 70 5.88 -14.97 36.83
C VAL A 70 4.74 -15.48 35.95
N SER A 71 3.65 -15.98 36.52
CA SER A 71 2.49 -16.46 35.75
C SER A 71 1.81 -15.32 34.99
N ILE A 72 1.64 -14.16 35.64
CA ILE A 72 1.06 -12.95 35.03
C ILE A 72 1.97 -12.46 33.91
N GLU A 73 3.28 -12.40 34.15
CA GLU A 73 4.26 -12.01 33.13
C GLU A 73 4.25 -13.00 31.95
N ASN A 74 4.14 -14.30 32.20
CA ASN A 74 4.07 -15.30 31.14
C ASN A 74 2.79 -15.15 30.30
N GLU A 75 1.65 -14.90 30.93
CA GLU A 75 0.41 -14.62 30.21
C GLU A 75 0.50 -13.34 29.37
N GLU A 76 1.10 -12.29 29.91
CA GLU A 76 1.30 -11.04 29.18
C GLU A 76 2.24 -11.24 27.98
N LEU A 77 3.36 -11.94 28.16
CA LEU A 77 4.29 -12.27 27.09
C LEU A 77 3.62 -13.12 26.01
N ARG A 78 2.80 -14.10 26.38
CA ARG A 78 2.02 -14.91 25.42
C ARG A 78 1.05 -14.05 24.62
N ARG A 79 0.36 -13.11 25.27
CA ARG A 79 -0.54 -12.17 24.57
C ARG A 79 0.23 -11.28 23.59
N ARG A 80 1.38 -10.73 24.01
CA ARG A 80 2.24 -9.92 23.14
C ARG A 80 2.76 -10.71 21.95
N LEU A 81 3.17 -11.97 22.18
CA LEU A 81 3.62 -12.85 21.10
C LEU A 81 2.50 -13.12 20.10
N ALA A 82 1.29 -13.46 20.56
CA ALA A 82 0.15 -13.70 19.69
C ALA A 82 -0.25 -12.45 18.87
N LEU A 83 -0.14 -11.26 19.47
CA LEU A 83 -0.34 -10.00 18.75
C LEU A 83 0.74 -9.78 17.70
N ALA A 84 2.01 -9.94 18.04
CA ALA A 84 3.13 -9.77 17.12
C ALA A 84 3.10 -10.78 15.95
N GLU A 85 2.73 -12.03 16.20
CA GLU A 85 2.54 -13.05 15.16
C GLU A 85 1.42 -12.65 14.19
N ARG A 86 0.32 -12.13 14.72
CA ARG A 86 -0.81 -11.66 13.90
C ARG A 86 -0.46 -10.40 13.10
N GLU A 87 0.29 -9.47 13.69
CA GLU A 87 0.80 -8.29 12.97
C GLU A 87 1.73 -8.71 11.84
N ALA A 88 2.65 -9.66 12.08
CA ALA A 88 3.54 -10.18 11.06
C ALA A 88 2.80 -10.88 9.91
N GLU A 89 1.73 -11.63 10.22
CA GLU A 89 0.87 -12.25 9.19
C GLU A 89 0.17 -11.19 8.33
N VAL A 90 -0.37 -10.14 8.95
CA VAL A 90 -1.01 -9.02 8.24
C VAL A 90 -0.01 -8.28 7.37
N ASP A 91 1.18 -7.98 7.90
CA ASP A 91 2.25 -7.29 7.16
C ASP A 91 2.71 -8.12 5.96
N GLN A 92 2.82 -9.44 6.11
CA GLN A 92 3.19 -10.34 5.02
C GLN A 92 2.13 -10.33 3.91
N LEU A 93 0.84 -10.37 4.28
CA LEU A 93 -0.26 -10.29 3.31
C LEU A 93 -0.29 -8.92 2.61
N ALA A 94 -0.11 -7.83 3.35
CA ALA A 94 -0.05 -6.49 2.78
C ALA A 94 1.11 -6.33 1.79
N ALA A 95 2.30 -6.84 2.13
CA ALA A 95 3.47 -6.83 1.24
C ALA A 95 3.25 -7.64 -0.05
N GLN A 96 2.56 -8.78 0.05
CA GLN A 96 2.19 -9.59 -1.12
C GLN A 96 1.20 -8.85 -2.02
N GLU A 97 0.20 -8.18 -1.43
CA GLU A 97 -0.80 -7.41 -2.19
C GLU A 97 -0.15 -6.23 -2.93
N VAL A 98 0.70 -5.45 -2.24
CA VAL A 98 1.45 -4.34 -2.87
C VAL A 98 2.34 -4.85 -4.00
N SER A 99 3.02 -5.98 -3.81
CA SER A 99 3.88 -6.57 -4.85
C SER A 99 3.06 -7.01 -6.07
N ARG A 100 1.86 -7.56 -5.85
CA ARG A 100 0.93 -7.93 -6.92
C ARG A 100 0.46 -6.70 -7.68
N GLU A 101 0.02 -5.66 -6.98
CA GLU A 101 -0.44 -4.41 -7.59
C GLU A 101 0.67 -3.73 -8.42
N LEU A 102 1.91 -3.72 -7.92
CA LEU A 102 3.07 -3.21 -8.66
C LEU A 102 3.31 -3.98 -9.96
N ASN A 103 3.21 -5.32 -9.93
CA ASN A 103 3.38 -6.13 -11.13
C ASN A 103 2.25 -5.87 -12.15
N ASP A 104 1.01 -5.74 -11.69
CA ASP A 104 -0.13 -5.43 -12.56
C ASP A 104 0.02 -4.05 -13.21
N LEU A 105 0.45 -3.04 -12.44
CA LEU A 105 0.74 -1.70 -12.96
C LEU A 105 1.88 -1.73 -13.97
N GLN A 106 2.96 -2.46 -13.70
CA GLN A 106 4.07 -2.61 -14.65
C GLN A 106 3.62 -3.31 -15.94
N ALA A 107 2.82 -4.36 -15.84
CA ALA A 107 2.26 -5.04 -17.01
C ALA A 107 1.40 -4.09 -17.86
N ARG A 108 0.57 -3.27 -17.20
CA ARG A 108 -0.28 -2.28 -17.88
C ARG A 108 0.52 -1.14 -18.51
N ILE A 109 1.60 -0.70 -17.88
CA ILE A 109 2.53 0.27 -18.48
C ILE A 109 3.18 -0.34 -19.72
N ALA A 110 3.67 -1.58 -19.65
CA ALA A 110 4.27 -2.26 -20.79
C ALA A 110 3.28 -2.46 -21.96
N GLU A 111 2.02 -2.78 -21.64
CA GLU A 111 0.93 -2.85 -22.62
C GLU A 111 0.70 -1.49 -23.29
N LEU A 112 0.54 -0.42 -22.50
CA LEU A 112 0.35 0.94 -23.03
C LEU A 112 1.54 1.43 -23.85
N GLU A 113 2.77 1.11 -23.45
CA GLU A 113 3.98 1.44 -24.22
C GLU A 113 4.00 0.68 -25.55
N SER A 114 3.60 -0.61 -25.55
CA SER A 114 3.47 -1.41 -26.77
C SER A 114 2.42 -0.83 -27.71
N ASP A 115 1.25 -0.45 -27.19
CA ASP A 115 0.19 0.20 -27.94
C ASP A 115 0.66 1.52 -28.54
N LEU A 116 1.36 2.36 -27.78
CA LEU A 116 1.92 3.62 -28.28
C LEU A 116 2.97 3.40 -29.37
N LEU A 117 3.81 2.36 -29.26
CA LEU A 117 4.76 2.01 -30.32
C LEU A 117 4.03 1.51 -31.58
N TYR A 118 2.96 0.73 -31.42
CA TYR A 118 2.11 0.31 -32.53
C TYR A 118 1.43 1.51 -33.21
N TYR A 119 0.80 2.40 -32.42
CA TYR A 119 0.22 3.65 -32.93
C TYR A 119 1.25 4.50 -33.64
N ARG A 120 2.43 4.68 -33.04
CA ARG A 120 3.52 5.45 -33.65
C ARG A 120 3.92 4.84 -34.98
N LYS A 121 4.08 3.51 -35.06
CA LYS A 121 4.43 2.83 -36.32
C LYS A 121 3.36 3.00 -37.40
N VAL A 122 2.08 2.83 -37.06
CA VAL A 122 0.97 3.00 -38.01
C VAL A 122 0.86 4.46 -38.50
N VAL A 123 1.08 5.43 -37.61
CA VAL A 123 1.01 6.86 -37.95
C VAL A 123 2.28 7.36 -38.64
N SER A 124 3.46 6.84 -38.29
CA SER A 124 4.74 7.22 -38.88
C SER A 124 4.89 6.67 -40.30
N GLU A 125 4.34 5.48 -40.59
CA GLU A 125 4.17 4.98 -41.97
C GLU A 125 3.29 5.92 -42.84
N GLN A 126 2.47 6.79 -42.24
CA GLN A 126 1.75 7.88 -42.93
C GLN A 126 2.50 9.24 -42.91
N THR A 127 3.38 9.49 -41.94
CA THR A 127 3.88 10.85 -41.62
C THR A 127 5.37 11.06 -41.88
N ASP A 128 6.19 10.02 -42.00
CA ASP A 128 7.62 10.21 -42.17
C ASP A 128 7.99 10.62 -43.61
N SER A 129 8.80 11.68 -43.73
CA SER A 129 9.73 12.01 -44.83
C SER A 129 9.62 13.37 -45.53
N THR A 130 8.66 14.27 -45.22
CA THR A 130 8.52 15.51 -46.03
C THR A 130 8.16 16.77 -45.23
N GLY A 131 7.76 16.63 -43.97
CA GLY A 131 7.43 17.76 -43.12
C GLY A 131 6.10 18.46 -43.42
N LEU A 132 5.39 18.21 -44.53
CA LEU A 132 4.07 18.81 -44.74
C LEU A 132 3.05 18.26 -43.72
N MET A 133 2.43 19.14 -42.94
CA MET A 133 1.39 18.78 -41.97
C MET A 133 0.22 19.76 -42.05
N ILE A 134 -1.01 19.23 -42.07
CA ILE A 134 -2.22 20.03 -41.85
C ILE A 134 -2.38 20.20 -40.33
N SER A 135 -2.18 21.42 -39.83
CA SER A 135 -2.10 21.68 -38.39
C SER A 135 -3.46 21.96 -37.76
N ARG A 136 -4.35 22.66 -38.47
CA ARG A 136 -5.68 23.01 -37.99
C ARG A 136 -6.59 23.37 -39.16
N PHE A 137 -7.87 23.03 -39.02
CA PHE A 137 -8.94 23.50 -39.89
C PHE A 137 -10.11 23.97 -39.01
N ASP A 138 -10.49 25.23 -39.14
CA ASP A 138 -11.58 25.84 -38.36
C ASP A 138 -12.70 26.33 -39.30
N LEU A 139 -13.96 26.16 -38.87
CA LEU A 139 -15.15 26.69 -39.53
C LEU A 139 -15.92 27.63 -38.59
N THR A 140 -15.97 28.90 -38.94
CA THR A 140 -16.69 29.92 -38.17
C THR A 140 -17.96 30.35 -38.93
N PRO A 141 -19.14 30.39 -38.28
CA PRO A 141 -20.34 30.92 -38.93
C PRO A 141 -20.21 32.42 -39.23
N THR A 142 -20.73 32.87 -40.37
CA THR A 142 -20.76 34.28 -40.78
C THR A 142 -22.16 34.87 -40.60
N ALA A 143 -22.30 36.20 -40.65
CA ALA A 143 -23.60 36.88 -40.56
C ALA A 143 -24.55 36.60 -41.75
N LYS A 144 -24.01 36.09 -42.87
CA LYS A 144 -24.79 35.69 -44.05
C LYS A 144 -25.29 34.26 -43.89
N GLN A 145 -26.56 34.03 -44.25
CA GLN A 145 -27.15 32.69 -44.22
C GLN A 145 -26.41 31.75 -45.18
N ASN A 146 -26.21 30.49 -44.76
CA ASN A 146 -25.47 29.46 -45.49
C ASN A 146 -24.02 29.80 -45.85
N THR A 147 -23.43 30.84 -45.24
CA THR A 147 -22.01 31.19 -45.40
C THR A 147 -21.22 30.86 -44.14
N LYS A 148 -20.08 30.19 -44.31
CA LYS A 148 -19.09 29.99 -43.23
C LYS A 148 -17.72 30.47 -43.68
N ARG A 149 -16.96 30.99 -42.74
CA ARG A 149 -15.54 31.31 -42.94
C ARG A 149 -14.71 30.09 -42.57
N TYR A 150 -13.83 29.67 -43.47
CA TYR A 150 -12.89 28.60 -43.19
C TYR A 150 -11.49 29.17 -42.93
N LYS A 151 -10.72 28.49 -42.08
CA LYS A 151 -9.31 28.78 -41.84
C LYS A 151 -8.53 27.47 -41.80
N LEU A 152 -7.71 27.25 -42.81
CA LEU A 152 -6.82 26.11 -42.92
C LEU A 152 -5.39 26.56 -42.62
N VAL A 153 -4.74 25.90 -41.67
CA VAL A 153 -3.34 26.16 -41.29
C VAL A 153 -2.48 24.98 -41.70
N LEU A 154 -1.60 25.18 -42.66
CA LEU A 154 -0.58 24.20 -43.05
C LEU A 154 0.77 24.60 -42.45
N ARG A 155 1.54 23.62 -41.99
CA ARG A 155 2.84 23.79 -41.34
C ARG A 155 3.86 22.81 -41.91
N GLN A 156 5.13 23.21 -41.88
CA GLN A 156 6.25 22.30 -42.04
C GLN A 156 6.72 21.81 -40.64
N GLN A 157 6.68 20.51 -40.40
CA GLN A 157 6.95 19.87 -39.11
C GLN A 157 8.41 20.02 -38.66
N ASP A 158 9.35 19.96 -39.62
CA ASP A 158 10.80 20.16 -39.42
C ASP A 158 11.26 21.41 -40.17
N ALA A 159 10.72 22.57 -39.80
CA ALA A 159 11.01 23.82 -40.47
C ALA A 159 12.35 24.41 -39.99
N ASP A 160 13.43 24.16 -40.73
CA ASP A 160 14.74 24.78 -40.47
C ASP A 160 14.81 26.27 -40.90
N GLY A 161 13.75 26.79 -41.55
CA GLY A 161 13.66 28.19 -41.98
C GLY A 161 14.38 28.54 -43.28
N ASP A 162 15.21 27.64 -43.79
CA ASP A 162 15.99 27.83 -45.02
C ASP A 162 15.33 27.25 -46.27
N THR A 163 14.44 26.27 -46.11
CA THR A 163 13.77 25.60 -47.23
C THR A 163 12.33 26.10 -47.40
N TYR A 164 11.93 26.39 -48.64
CA TYR A 164 10.53 26.62 -48.97
C TYR A 164 9.86 25.28 -49.28
N LEU A 165 8.70 25.04 -48.68
CA LEU A 165 7.77 24.01 -49.09
C LEU A 165 6.89 24.58 -50.20
N GLU A 166 6.92 23.93 -51.37
CA GLU A 166 6.10 24.28 -52.52
C GLU A 166 5.15 23.13 -52.86
N GLY A 167 3.91 23.46 -53.21
CA GLY A 167 2.89 22.46 -53.49
C GLY A 167 1.52 23.06 -53.75
N HIS A 168 0.47 22.28 -53.54
CA HIS A 168 -0.91 22.71 -53.67
C HIS A 168 -1.83 22.01 -52.67
N VAL A 169 -2.95 22.65 -52.31
CA VAL A 169 -3.99 22.05 -51.48
C VAL A 169 -5.35 22.13 -52.13
N ASN A 170 -6.08 21.03 -52.02
CA ASN A 170 -7.42 20.87 -52.56
C ASN A 170 -8.36 20.62 -51.39
N VAL A 171 -9.46 21.37 -51.35
CA VAL A 171 -10.49 21.24 -50.33
C VAL A 171 -11.79 20.84 -51.01
N THR A 172 -12.41 19.78 -50.52
CA THR A 172 -13.67 19.24 -51.05
C THR A 172 -14.67 19.09 -49.93
N LEU A 173 -15.87 19.63 -50.13
CA LEU A 173 -17.00 19.46 -49.24
C LEU A 173 -17.81 18.23 -49.67
N ALA A 174 -17.87 17.21 -48.82
CA ALA A 174 -18.65 16.01 -49.06
C ALA A 174 -19.93 16.02 -48.22
N GLY A 175 -21.04 15.64 -48.85
CA GLY A 175 -22.35 15.62 -48.21
C GLY A 175 -23.40 14.93 -49.06
N ARG A 176 -24.66 15.23 -48.80
CA ARG A 176 -25.80 14.70 -49.56
C ARG A 176 -26.64 15.82 -50.14
N GLN A 177 -27.11 15.63 -51.36
CA GLN A 177 -28.10 16.51 -51.99
C GLN A 177 -29.22 15.62 -52.54
N ALA A 178 -30.47 15.91 -52.17
CA ALA A 178 -31.63 15.10 -52.56
C ALA A 178 -31.47 13.58 -52.32
N GLY A 179 -30.77 13.21 -51.23
CA GLY A 179 -30.54 11.81 -50.84
C GLY A 179 -29.36 11.10 -51.52
N GLN A 180 -28.69 11.72 -52.50
CA GLN A 180 -27.51 11.17 -53.16
C GLN A 180 -26.23 11.81 -52.60
N GLN A 181 -25.15 11.02 -52.48
CA GLN A 181 -23.84 11.56 -52.11
C GLN A 181 -23.32 12.48 -53.21
N ARG A 182 -22.94 13.69 -52.83
CA ARG A 182 -22.34 14.68 -53.73
C ARG A 182 -21.11 15.30 -53.07
N ARG A 183 -20.08 15.51 -53.88
CA ARG A 183 -18.85 16.20 -53.49
C ARG A 183 -18.79 17.52 -54.25
N LEU A 184 -18.56 18.61 -53.54
CA LEU A 184 -18.43 19.95 -54.09
C LEU A 184 -16.99 20.42 -53.88
N ALA A 185 -16.30 20.74 -54.96
CA ALA A 185 -14.98 21.35 -54.87
C ALA A 185 -15.09 22.77 -54.30
N LEU A 186 -14.06 23.26 -53.61
CA LEU A 186 -14.08 24.58 -52.98
C LEU A 186 -14.41 25.71 -53.97
N ARG A 187 -13.96 25.62 -55.23
CA ARG A 187 -14.30 26.58 -56.30
C ARG A 187 -15.78 26.71 -56.61
N GLU A 188 -16.57 25.67 -56.33
CA GLU A 188 -18.02 25.66 -56.62
C GLU A 188 -18.81 26.36 -55.51
N ILE A 189 -18.19 26.53 -54.34
CA ILE A 189 -18.83 27.02 -53.12
C ILE A 189 -18.16 28.28 -52.57
N SER A 190 -16.98 28.67 -53.05
CA SER A 190 -16.27 29.89 -52.65
C SER A 190 -16.09 30.80 -53.86
N SER A 191 -16.60 32.03 -53.77
CA SER A 191 -16.37 33.06 -54.80
C SER A 191 -14.95 33.65 -54.76
N GLU A 192 -14.20 33.39 -53.68
CA GLU A 192 -12.85 33.89 -53.48
C GLU A 192 -11.78 32.90 -53.99
N GLN A 193 -12.18 31.69 -54.37
CA GLN A 193 -11.28 30.64 -54.83
C GLN A 193 -11.63 30.24 -56.26
N GLU A 194 -10.89 30.78 -57.23
CA GLU A 194 -11.08 30.48 -58.66
C GLU A 194 -10.35 29.20 -59.09
N GLU A 195 -9.35 28.75 -58.31
CA GLU A 195 -8.51 27.60 -58.63
C GLU A 195 -8.89 26.36 -57.80
N ASP A 196 -8.92 25.18 -58.44
CA ASP A 196 -9.11 23.89 -57.75
C ASP A 196 -7.96 23.58 -56.79
N ASN A 197 -6.76 24.04 -57.15
CA ASN A 197 -5.50 23.75 -56.50
C ASN A 197 -4.92 25.04 -55.93
N ILE A 198 -5.12 25.27 -54.63
CA ILE A 198 -4.59 26.47 -53.98
C ILE A 198 -3.08 26.31 -53.83
N ARG A 199 -2.31 27.15 -54.51
CA ARG A 199 -0.86 27.10 -54.47
C ARG A 199 -0.31 27.35 -53.06
N LEU A 200 0.56 26.46 -52.62
CA LEU A 200 1.28 26.55 -51.36
C LEU A 200 2.74 26.95 -51.61
N ARG A 201 3.22 27.94 -50.85
CA ARG A 201 4.62 28.34 -50.82
C ARG A 201 4.97 29.00 -49.49
N PHE A 202 5.57 28.26 -48.58
CA PHE A 202 5.91 28.76 -47.25
C PHE A 202 7.15 28.10 -46.65
N LYS A 203 7.79 28.79 -45.69
CA LYS A 203 8.93 28.26 -44.92
C LYS A 203 8.53 27.60 -43.59
N TYR A 204 7.50 28.15 -42.95
CA TYR A 204 7.05 27.69 -41.63
C TYR A 204 5.60 27.25 -41.67
N PHE A 205 4.72 28.16 -42.09
CA PHE A 205 3.30 27.91 -42.21
C PHE A 205 2.65 28.81 -43.27
N GLN A 206 1.50 28.38 -43.79
CA GLN A 206 0.62 29.18 -44.63
C GLN A 206 -0.82 29.02 -44.14
N ASN A 207 -1.51 30.14 -44.00
CA ASN A 207 -2.93 30.16 -43.72
C ASN A 207 -3.68 30.31 -45.04
N VAL A 208 -4.65 29.44 -45.28
CA VAL A 208 -5.59 29.54 -46.39
C VAL A 208 -6.95 29.82 -45.78
N GLU A 209 -7.45 31.03 -46.01
CA GLU A 209 -8.70 31.53 -45.43
C GLU A 209 -9.64 31.97 -46.56
N GLY A 210 -10.94 31.89 -46.31
CA GLY A 210 -11.95 32.38 -47.24
C GLY A 210 -13.37 32.12 -46.74
N GLU A 211 -14.35 32.48 -47.56
CA GLU A 211 -15.76 32.20 -47.31
C GLU A 211 -16.27 31.08 -48.22
N LEU A 212 -16.95 30.09 -47.64
CA LEU A 212 -17.68 29.06 -48.37
C LEU A 212 -19.18 29.28 -48.18
N VAL A 213 -19.93 29.11 -49.26
CA VAL A 213 -21.38 29.20 -49.34
C VAL A 213 -21.93 27.82 -49.65
N VAL A 214 -22.70 27.26 -48.72
CA VAL A 214 -23.32 25.95 -48.90
C VAL A 214 -24.58 26.12 -49.76
N PRO A 215 -24.69 25.41 -50.90
CA PRO A 215 -25.87 25.51 -51.76
C PRO A 215 -27.15 25.02 -51.06
N ASP A 216 -28.29 25.61 -51.40
CA ASP A 216 -29.57 25.22 -50.83
C ASP A 216 -29.91 23.75 -51.16
N GLY A 217 -30.33 23.00 -50.14
CA GLY A 217 -30.64 21.57 -50.25
C GLY A 217 -29.42 20.63 -50.19
N PHE A 218 -28.20 21.16 -50.01
CA PHE A 218 -27.01 20.37 -49.72
C PHE A 218 -26.82 20.21 -48.20
N VAL A 219 -26.75 18.97 -47.72
CA VAL A 219 -26.47 18.63 -46.32
C VAL A 219 -24.99 18.22 -46.21
N PRO A 220 -24.11 19.11 -45.74
CA PRO A 220 -22.69 18.81 -45.57
C PRO A 220 -22.47 17.81 -44.44
N GLU A 221 -21.61 16.81 -44.67
CA GLU A 221 -21.27 15.78 -43.69
C GLU A 221 -19.81 15.90 -43.23
N ARG A 222 -18.88 16.14 -44.16
CA ARG A 222 -17.45 16.21 -43.88
C ARG A 222 -16.69 17.05 -44.91
N ILE A 223 -15.52 17.50 -44.53
CA ILE A 223 -14.57 18.20 -45.40
C ILE A 223 -13.36 17.31 -45.60
N GLU A 224 -13.03 17.05 -46.85
CA GLU A 224 -11.87 16.28 -47.29
C GLU A 224 -10.81 17.26 -47.79
N ILE A 225 -9.64 17.26 -47.15
CA ILE A 225 -8.51 18.14 -47.47
C ILE A 225 -7.36 17.26 -47.98
N SER A 226 -6.89 17.54 -49.19
CA SER A 226 -5.76 16.86 -49.83
C SER A 226 -4.67 17.88 -50.10
N ALA A 227 -3.60 17.85 -49.31
CA ALA A 227 -2.44 18.71 -49.49
C ALA A 227 -1.28 17.93 -50.11
N ILE A 228 -0.70 18.45 -51.19
CA ILE A 228 0.40 17.83 -51.92
C ILE A 228 1.59 18.78 -51.88
N ALA A 229 2.70 18.34 -51.30
CA ALA A 229 4.02 18.96 -51.46
C ALA A 229 4.68 18.42 -52.72
N GLU A 230 5.31 19.29 -53.50
CA GLU A 230 6.12 18.97 -54.67
C GLU A 230 7.62 19.14 -54.37
N ALA A 231 7.98 20.16 -53.58
CA ALA A 231 9.34 20.42 -53.12
C ALA A 231 9.34 20.79 -51.62
N PRO A 232 10.41 20.47 -50.86
CA PRO A 232 11.65 19.82 -51.28
C PRO A 232 11.54 18.31 -51.53
N VAL A 233 10.51 17.65 -50.97
CA VAL A 233 10.21 16.24 -51.18
C VAL A 233 8.74 16.14 -51.60
N ALA A 234 8.42 15.25 -52.55
CA ALA A 234 7.05 15.04 -52.97
C ALA A 234 6.29 14.22 -51.92
N LYS A 235 5.16 14.72 -51.42
CA LYS A 235 4.28 13.99 -50.48
C LYS A 235 2.85 14.45 -50.56
N ARG A 236 1.94 13.54 -50.31
CA ARG A 236 0.51 13.80 -50.20
C ARG A 236 0.05 13.54 -48.76
N VAL A 237 -0.73 14.46 -48.22
CA VAL A 237 -1.36 14.36 -46.91
C VAL A 237 -2.85 14.57 -47.11
N ASP A 238 -3.63 13.54 -46.81
CA ASP A 238 -5.09 13.58 -46.87
C ASP A 238 -5.63 13.59 -45.43
N GLN A 239 -6.50 14.55 -45.11
CA GLN A 239 -7.16 14.63 -43.81
C GLN A 239 -8.64 14.93 -43.99
N THR A 240 -9.47 14.31 -43.17
CA THR A 240 -10.92 14.49 -43.18
C THR A 240 -11.39 15.10 -41.86
N PHE A 241 -12.24 16.12 -41.94
CA PHE A 241 -12.82 16.81 -40.79
C PHE A 241 -14.35 16.65 -40.82
N GLU A 242 -14.95 16.38 -39.67
CA GLU A 242 -16.42 16.32 -39.54
C GLU A 242 -17.02 17.73 -39.67
N TRP A 243 -18.14 17.85 -40.37
CA TRP A 243 -18.80 19.14 -40.51
C TRP A 243 -19.47 19.58 -39.20
N GLY A 244 -19.04 20.73 -38.67
CA GLY A 244 -19.69 21.39 -37.52
C GLY A 244 -19.05 21.11 -36.16
N LYS A 245 -17.92 20.41 -36.11
CA LYS A 245 -17.03 20.36 -34.94
C LYS A 245 -15.82 21.28 -35.13
#